data_AF-A0A0D2MGL2-F1
#
_entry.id   AF-A0A0D2MGL2-F1
#
_cell.length_a   1.000
_cell.length_b   1.000
_cell.length_c   1.000
_cell.angle_alpha   90.00
_cell.angle_beta   90.00
_cell.angle_gamma   90.00
#
_symmetry.space_group_name_H-M   'P 1'
#
loop_
_entity.id
_entity.type
_entity.pdbx_description
1 polymer ?
#
loop_
_entity_poly.entity_id
_entity_poly.type
_entity_poly.pdbx_seq_one_letter_code
_entity_poly.pdbx_strand_id
1 'polypeptide(L)'
;RAKLAWNDCLELYQNTISHLNRSKSTNSPLDAQTWLSAAIANHQTCQNGFIDFNLASHLQTLPPMLANFSKLISNSLAINKPTISVTAKQVGNRRLFAHGFPTWLSGADRKLLQKIGAPLNADIVVAQDGSGNFKTISEAVAAAGGAKRTVIHVKAGVYNENVDIQRSARNIMLIGDGIGATVVTGNKNAQTTTTFRTATFAVVGDGFIARDITFENTAGPQKHQAVALRSGSDFSVFYRCSFEGYQDTLYVYSQRQFYRDCDIYGTVDFIFGDTVAVFQN
;
A
#
# COMPACT_ATOMS: atom_id res chain seq x y z
N ARG A 1 -12.50 20.50 -6.48
CA ARG A 1 -12.45 19.87 -5.15
C ARG A 1 -13.57 18.83 -4.97
N ALA A 2 -14.86 19.20 -4.98
CA ALA A 2 -15.96 18.22 -4.86
C ALA A 2 -15.87 17.05 -5.87
N LYS A 3 -15.60 17.34 -7.16
CA LYS A 3 -15.40 16.32 -8.20
C LYS A 3 -14.25 15.34 -7.88
N LEU A 4 -13.16 15.82 -7.26
CA LEU A 4 -12.03 14.97 -6.88
C LEU A 4 -12.44 14.01 -5.75
N ALA A 5 -13.09 14.52 -4.70
CA ALA A 5 -13.61 13.69 -3.61
C ALA A 5 -14.59 12.63 -4.12
N TRP A 6 -15.47 12.98 -5.07
CA TRP A 6 -16.37 12.01 -5.71
C TRP A 6 -15.63 10.94 -6.52
N ASN A 7 -14.60 11.31 -7.29
CA ASN A 7 -13.79 10.35 -8.03
C ASN A 7 -13.07 9.38 -7.08
N ASP A 8 -12.58 9.86 -5.94
CA ASP A 8 -11.99 9.01 -4.91
C ASP A 8 -13.01 8.02 -4.36
N CYS A 9 -14.20 8.49 -4.01
CA CYS A 9 -15.27 7.61 -3.56
C CYS A 9 -15.63 6.52 -4.57
N LEU A 10 -15.67 6.83 -5.87
CA LEU A 10 -15.96 5.83 -6.91
C LEU A 10 -14.92 4.70 -6.91
N GLU A 11 -13.63 5.05 -6.87
CA GLU A 11 -12.55 4.06 -6.78
C GLU A 11 -12.62 3.25 -5.47
N LEU A 12 -12.81 3.94 -4.35
CA LEU A 12 -12.89 3.33 -3.02
C LEU A 12 -14.08 2.37 -2.90
N TYR A 13 -15.24 2.71 -3.46
CA TYR A 13 -16.40 1.82 -3.46
C TYR A 13 -16.24 0.63 -4.41
N GLN A 14 -15.56 0.79 -5.55
CA GLN A 14 -15.19 -0.36 -6.38
C GLN A 14 -14.25 -1.32 -5.64
N ASN A 15 -13.29 -0.80 -4.87
CA ASN A 15 -12.44 -1.62 -3.98
C ASN A 15 -13.27 -2.28 -2.88
N THR A 16 -14.17 -1.53 -2.25
CA THR A 16 -15.08 -2.03 -1.21
C THR A 16 -15.92 -3.20 -1.71
N ILE A 17 -16.54 -3.12 -2.89
CA ILE A 17 -17.31 -4.21 -3.47
C ILE A 17 -16.44 -5.45 -3.68
N SER A 18 -15.20 -5.27 -4.16
CA SER A 18 -14.25 -6.38 -4.31
C SER A 18 -13.93 -7.04 -2.97
N HIS A 19 -13.66 -6.25 -1.92
CA HIS A 19 -13.37 -6.77 -0.59
C HIS A 19 -14.57 -7.50 0.03
N LEU A 20 -15.80 -6.96 -0.10
CA LEU A 20 -17.02 -7.60 0.40
C LEU A 20 -17.31 -8.92 -0.31
N ASN A 21 -17.11 -8.99 -1.63
CA ASN A 21 -17.26 -10.23 -2.38
C ASN A 21 -16.24 -11.28 -1.94
N ARG A 22 -14.99 -10.87 -1.72
CA ARG A 22 -13.93 -11.75 -1.19
C ARG A 22 -14.25 -12.22 0.23
N SER A 23 -14.73 -11.34 1.11
CA SER A 23 -15.07 -11.71 2.50
C SER A 23 -16.22 -12.70 2.56
N LYS A 24 -17.15 -12.63 1.61
CA LYS A 24 -18.25 -13.60 1.47
C LYS A 24 -17.80 -14.95 0.92
N SER A 25 -16.77 -14.98 0.07
CA SER A 25 -16.33 -16.21 -0.62
C SER A 25 -15.22 -16.98 0.11
N THR A 26 -14.57 -16.38 1.10
CA THR A 26 -13.51 -17.06 1.87
C THR A 26 -14.03 -17.91 3.01
N ASN A 27 -13.32 -19.01 3.28
CA ASN A 27 -13.53 -19.86 4.45
C ASN A 27 -12.65 -19.45 5.64
N SER A 28 -11.79 -18.45 5.49
CA SER A 28 -10.86 -17.98 6.51
C SER A 28 -11.46 -16.78 7.24
N PRO A 29 -11.81 -16.90 8.54
CA PRO A 29 -12.34 -15.78 9.31
C PRO A 29 -11.36 -14.60 9.39
N LEU A 30 -10.05 -14.88 9.40
CA LEU A 30 -9.02 -13.84 9.40
C LEU A 30 -9.00 -13.05 8.08
N ASP A 31 -9.15 -13.74 6.94
CA ASP A 31 -9.23 -13.06 5.64
C ASP A 31 -10.53 -12.25 5.53
N ALA A 32 -11.65 -12.81 5.97
CA ALA A 32 -12.92 -12.09 6.01
C ALA A 32 -12.83 -10.83 6.88
N GLN A 33 -12.23 -10.94 8.07
CA GLN A 33 -11.99 -9.80 8.96
C GLN A 33 -11.11 -8.74 8.30
N THR A 34 -10.02 -9.16 7.65
CA THR A 34 -9.08 -8.26 6.96
C THR A 34 -9.79 -7.47 5.87
N TRP A 35 -10.54 -8.14 5.00
CA TRP A 35 -11.22 -7.49 3.88
C TRP A 35 -12.43 -6.66 4.30
N LEU A 36 -13.16 -7.06 5.34
CA LEU A 36 -14.19 -6.20 5.95
C LEU A 36 -13.58 -4.93 6.57
N SER A 37 -12.39 -5.04 7.17
CA SER A 37 -11.68 -3.88 7.74
C SER A 37 -11.22 -2.93 6.63
N ALA A 38 -10.73 -3.46 5.50
CA ALA A 38 -10.43 -2.63 4.33
C ALA A 38 -11.68 -1.97 3.72
N ALA A 39 -12.84 -2.64 3.75
CA ALA A 39 -14.10 -2.09 3.27
C ALA A 39 -14.56 -0.88 4.12
N ILE A 40 -14.42 -0.92 5.44
CA ILE A 40 -14.75 0.23 6.29
C ILE A 40 -13.75 1.37 6.13
N ALA A 41 -12.44 1.06 6.00
CA ALA A 41 -11.41 2.06 5.74
C ALA A 41 -11.65 2.82 4.41
N ASN A 42 -12.07 2.12 3.35
CA ASN A 42 -12.48 2.73 2.09
C ASN A 42 -13.67 3.68 2.25
N HIS A 43 -14.67 3.28 3.03
CA HIS A 43 -15.84 4.12 3.28
C HIS A 43 -15.46 5.39 4.06
N GLN A 44 -14.67 5.27 5.11
CA GLN A 44 -14.19 6.39 5.91
C GLN A 44 -13.31 7.33 5.08
N THR A 45 -12.41 6.78 4.26
CA THR A 45 -11.54 7.59 3.39
C THR A 45 -12.33 8.38 2.35
N CYS A 46 -13.39 7.79 1.79
CA CYS A 46 -14.31 8.52 0.92
C CYS A 46 -14.94 9.72 1.64
N GLN A 47 -15.37 9.54 2.90
CA GLN A 47 -15.92 10.64 3.70
C GLN A 47 -14.86 11.71 4.02
N ASN A 48 -13.66 11.28 4.41
CA ASN A 48 -12.54 12.15 4.72
C ASN A 48 -12.16 13.03 3.51
N GLY A 49 -12.22 12.51 2.28
CA GLY A 49 -11.97 13.31 1.08
C GLY A 49 -12.89 14.54 0.93
N PHE A 50 -14.12 14.50 1.46
CA PHE A 50 -14.98 15.68 1.53
C PHE A 50 -14.61 16.59 2.70
N ILE A 51 -14.23 16.03 3.84
CA ILE A 51 -13.83 16.77 5.04
C ILE A 51 -12.53 17.55 4.78
N ASP A 52 -11.56 16.94 4.10
CA ASP A 52 -10.29 17.57 3.68
C ASP A 52 -10.52 18.87 2.88
N PHE A 53 -11.61 18.94 2.11
CA PHE A 53 -11.98 20.12 1.34
C PHE A 53 -13.00 21.04 2.01
N ASN A 54 -13.35 20.78 3.26
CA ASN A 54 -14.43 21.46 4.00
C ASN A 54 -15.79 21.38 3.27
N LEU A 55 -16.08 20.22 2.68
CA LEU A 55 -17.30 19.92 1.90
C LEU A 55 -18.20 18.90 2.61
N ALA A 56 -18.17 18.83 3.94
CA ALA A 56 -18.91 17.83 4.73
C ALA A 56 -20.44 17.85 4.45
N SER A 57 -21.01 18.99 4.05
CA SER A 57 -22.42 19.10 3.63
C SER A 57 -22.78 18.20 2.45
N HIS A 58 -21.82 17.90 1.55
CA HIS A 58 -22.05 17.03 0.40
C HIS A 58 -22.26 15.57 0.82
N LEU A 59 -21.85 15.18 2.02
CA LEU A 59 -22.12 13.84 2.53
C LEU A 59 -23.62 13.59 2.74
N GLN A 60 -24.43 14.64 2.92
CA GLN A 60 -25.89 14.54 3.02
C GLN A 60 -26.54 14.18 1.68
N THR A 61 -25.83 14.36 0.57
CA THR A 61 -26.30 13.99 -0.78
C THR A 61 -26.01 12.52 -1.14
N LEU A 62 -25.25 11.82 -0.28
CA LEU A 62 -25.01 10.39 -0.47
C LEU A 62 -26.33 9.61 -0.29
N PRO A 63 -26.56 8.56 -1.10
CA PRO A 63 -27.73 7.71 -0.93
C PRO A 63 -27.93 7.25 0.52
N PRO A 64 -29.16 7.24 1.06
CA PRO A 64 -29.44 6.80 2.44
C PRO A 64 -28.91 5.39 2.76
N MET A 65 -28.77 4.54 1.74
CA MET A 65 -28.14 3.21 1.87
C MET A 65 -26.71 3.27 2.42
N LEU A 66 -25.97 4.35 2.12
CA LEU A 66 -24.62 4.59 2.62
C LEU A 66 -24.59 5.10 4.07
N ALA A 67 -25.69 5.67 4.57
CA ALA A 67 -25.76 6.18 5.95
C ALA A 67 -25.65 5.04 6.99
N ASN A 68 -26.15 3.85 6.66
CA ASN A 68 -26.06 2.66 7.52
C ASN A 68 -24.88 1.74 7.17
N PHE A 69 -24.10 2.06 6.13
CA PHE A 69 -23.09 1.16 5.60
C PHE A 69 -21.96 0.90 6.60
N SER A 70 -21.46 1.94 7.26
CA SER A 70 -20.48 1.82 8.35
C SER A 70 -20.97 0.89 9.47
N LYS A 71 -22.24 1.02 9.85
CA LYS A 71 -22.88 0.20 10.89
C LYS A 71 -23.02 -1.26 10.46
N LEU A 72 -23.41 -1.52 9.21
CA LEU A 72 -23.51 -2.87 8.67
C LEU A 72 -22.15 -3.57 8.64
N ILE A 73 -21.10 -2.91 8.14
CA ILE A 73 -19.75 -3.48 8.15
C ILE A 73 -19.25 -3.68 9.58
N SER A 74 -19.49 -2.73 10.47
CA SER A 74 -19.11 -2.85 11.90
C SER A 74 -19.75 -4.06 12.56
N ASN A 75 -21.05 -4.30 12.30
CA ASN A 75 -21.73 -5.50 12.78
C ASN A 75 -21.12 -6.78 12.18
N SER A 76 -20.82 -6.79 10.88
CA SER A 76 -20.16 -7.93 10.24
C SER A 76 -18.76 -8.20 10.81
N LEU A 77 -17.98 -7.16 11.12
CA LEU A 77 -16.69 -7.26 11.79
C LEU A 77 -16.81 -7.81 13.22
N ALA A 78 -17.86 -7.41 13.95
CA ALA A 78 -18.11 -7.92 15.30
C ALA A 78 -18.47 -9.42 15.28
N ILE A 79 -19.27 -9.85 14.28
CA ILE A 79 -19.68 -11.25 14.10
C ILE A 79 -18.51 -12.11 13.64
N ASN A 80 -17.71 -11.62 12.68
CA ASN A 80 -16.57 -12.35 12.13
C ASN A 80 -15.31 -12.26 12.98
N LYS A 81 -15.37 -11.57 14.13
CA LYS A 81 -14.22 -11.39 15.02
C LYS A 81 -13.63 -12.76 15.30
N PRO A 82 -12.42 -13.06 14.79
CA PRO A 82 -11.84 -14.38 14.98
C PRO A 82 -11.67 -14.58 16.47
N THR A 83 -12.32 -15.61 17.02
CA THR A 83 -12.00 -16.13 18.35
C THR A 83 -10.61 -16.72 18.23
N ILE A 84 -9.60 -15.89 18.47
CA ILE A 84 -8.24 -16.37 18.66
C ILE A 84 -8.29 -17.20 19.94
N SER A 85 -8.59 -18.48 19.79
CA SER A 85 -8.33 -19.46 20.83
C SER A 85 -6.81 -19.47 20.97
N VAL A 86 -6.31 -18.68 21.93
CA VAL A 86 -4.95 -18.78 22.42
C VAL A 86 -4.84 -20.11 23.18
N THR A 87 -5.06 -21.22 22.47
CA THR A 87 -4.39 -22.47 22.82
C THR A 87 -2.97 -22.29 22.35
N ALA A 88 -2.23 -21.46 23.09
CA ALA A 88 -0.79 -21.54 23.15
C ALA A 88 -0.45 -22.89 23.78
N LYS A 89 -0.64 -23.98 23.04
CA LYS A 89 0.20 -25.15 23.23
C LYS A 89 1.60 -24.61 22.97
N GLN A 90 2.39 -24.49 24.03
CA GLN A 90 3.83 -24.37 23.95
C GLN A 90 4.36 -25.65 23.26
N VAL A 91 4.17 -25.74 21.95
CA VAL A 91 4.90 -26.66 21.10
C VAL A 91 6.20 -25.94 20.83
N GLY A 92 7.25 -26.40 21.51
CA GLY A 92 8.53 -25.72 21.66
C GLY A 92 9.11 -25.12 20.38
N ASN A 93 9.87 -24.04 20.57
CA ASN A 93 10.84 -23.48 19.62
C ASN A 93 10.39 -23.32 18.15
N ARG A 94 9.10 -23.19 17.85
CA ARG A 94 8.67 -22.65 16.56
C ARG A 94 8.94 -21.15 16.57
N ARG A 95 10.17 -20.79 16.19
CA ARG A 95 10.56 -19.41 15.86
C ARG A 95 9.45 -18.83 14.99
N LEU A 96 8.70 -17.85 15.50
CA LEU A 96 7.58 -17.21 14.82
C LEU A 96 7.97 -16.65 13.43
N PHE A 97 9.27 -16.55 13.16
CA PHE A 97 9.90 -16.27 11.88
C PHE A 97 11.18 -17.09 11.74
N ALA A 98 11.12 -18.39 11.43
CA ALA A 98 12.31 -19.26 11.33
C ALA A 98 13.44 -18.68 10.42
N HIS A 99 13.10 -17.75 9.52
CA HIS A 99 14.03 -17.02 8.63
C HIS A 99 13.83 -15.49 8.64
N GLY A 100 13.11 -14.92 9.61
CA GLY A 100 12.84 -13.47 9.72
C GLY A 100 11.89 -12.88 8.66
N PHE A 101 11.15 -13.73 7.93
CA PHE A 101 10.12 -13.29 6.97
C PHE A 101 8.79 -14.01 7.25
N PRO A 102 7.64 -13.39 6.91
CA PRO A 102 6.33 -14.02 7.08
C PRO A 102 6.21 -15.36 6.36
N THR A 103 5.37 -16.26 6.89
CA THR A 103 5.17 -17.61 6.34
C THR A 103 4.47 -17.62 4.99
N TRP A 104 3.66 -16.59 4.70
CA TRP A 104 2.96 -16.42 3.42
C TRP A 104 3.90 -15.98 2.29
N LEU A 105 5.09 -15.46 2.61
CA LEU A 105 6.06 -15.05 1.59
C LEU A 105 6.76 -16.29 1.01
N SER A 106 6.73 -16.41 -0.32
CA SER A 106 7.23 -17.59 -1.01
C SER A 106 8.75 -17.77 -0.82
N GLY A 107 9.24 -19.01 -0.94
CA GLY A 107 10.68 -19.28 -0.91
C GLY A 107 11.45 -18.58 -2.04
N ALA A 108 10.82 -18.41 -3.22
CA ALA A 108 11.41 -17.72 -4.36
C ALA A 108 11.54 -16.21 -4.09
N ASP A 109 10.49 -15.58 -3.57
CA ASP A 109 10.51 -14.15 -3.22
C ASP A 109 11.54 -13.86 -2.12
N ARG A 110 11.64 -14.73 -1.11
CA ARG A 110 12.66 -14.60 -0.05
C ARG A 110 14.09 -14.63 -0.60
N LYS A 111 14.36 -15.54 -1.55
CA LYS A 111 15.67 -15.62 -2.22
C LYS A 111 15.97 -14.33 -3.01
N LEU A 112 14.97 -13.78 -3.70
CA LEU A 112 15.12 -12.51 -4.40
C LEU A 112 15.38 -11.36 -3.41
N LEU A 113 14.66 -11.29 -2.29
CA LEU A 113 14.87 -10.26 -1.26
C LEU A 113 16.28 -10.33 -0.66
N GLN A 114 16.75 -11.53 -0.30
CA GLN A 114 18.02 -11.73 0.39
C GLN A 114 19.25 -11.67 -0.54
N LYS A 115 19.06 -11.64 -1.86
CA LYS A 115 20.18 -11.51 -2.81
C LYS A 115 20.85 -10.14 -2.69
N ILE A 116 22.18 -10.10 -2.69
CA ILE A 116 22.92 -8.82 -2.67
C ILE A 116 23.03 -8.29 -4.11
N GLY A 117 22.76 -7.00 -4.29
CA GLY A 117 22.84 -6.32 -5.58
C GLY A 117 21.63 -6.56 -6.51
N ALA A 118 21.71 -5.97 -7.71
CA ALA A 118 20.65 -6.01 -8.71
C ALA A 118 20.30 -7.45 -9.18
N PRO A 119 19.04 -7.70 -9.54
CA PRO A 119 18.63 -8.98 -10.10
C PRO A 119 19.25 -9.19 -11.50
N LEU A 120 20.09 -10.23 -11.65
CA LEU A 120 20.69 -10.59 -12.96
C LEU A 120 19.66 -10.92 -14.06
N ASN A 121 18.43 -11.32 -13.69
CA ASN A 121 17.36 -11.72 -14.60
C ASN A 121 16.04 -11.00 -14.23
N ALA A 122 16.03 -9.67 -14.30
CA ALA A 122 14.77 -8.93 -14.19
C ALA A 122 13.89 -9.18 -15.42
N ASP A 123 12.57 -9.20 -15.25
CA ASP A 123 11.63 -9.29 -16.37
C ASP A 123 11.58 -7.96 -17.14
N ILE A 124 11.72 -6.85 -16.41
CA ILE A 124 11.69 -5.48 -16.94
C ILE A 124 12.79 -4.66 -16.27
N VAL A 125 13.50 -3.85 -17.03
CA VAL A 125 14.49 -2.87 -16.54
C VAL A 125 14.01 -1.46 -16.83
N VAL A 126 14.06 -0.58 -15.83
CA VAL A 126 13.74 0.84 -15.93
C VAL A 126 15.03 1.65 -15.77
N ALA A 127 15.34 2.50 -16.74
CA ALA A 127 16.55 3.32 -16.72
C ALA A 127 16.35 4.64 -17.46
N GLN A 128 16.59 5.77 -16.78
CA GLN A 128 16.44 7.11 -17.38
C GLN A 128 17.47 7.37 -18.49
N ASP A 129 18.63 6.72 -18.43
CA ASP A 129 19.70 6.79 -19.43
C ASP A 129 19.37 6.06 -20.75
N GLY A 130 18.24 5.34 -20.81
CA GLY A 130 17.82 4.57 -21.98
C GLY A 130 18.46 3.18 -22.11
N SER A 131 19.23 2.73 -21.11
CA SER A 131 19.83 1.38 -21.09
C SER A 131 18.86 0.26 -20.66
N GLY A 132 17.63 0.61 -20.29
CA GLY A 132 16.56 -0.29 -19.88
C GLY A 132 15.46 -0.44 -20.93
N ASN A 133 14.41 -1.20 -20.59
CA ASN A 133 13.21 -1.36 -21.42
C ASN A 133 12.33 -0.11 -21.43
N PHE A 134 12.24 0.57 -20.28
CA PHE A 134 11.42 1.78 -20.10
C PHE A 134 12.23 2.89 -19.42
N LYS A 135 11.78 4.14 -19.58
CA LYS A 135 12.40 5.30 -18.91
C LYS A 135 11.72 5.64 -17.59
N THR A 136 10.47 5.27 -17.43
CA THR A 136 9.65 5.54 -16.24
C THR A 136 9.16 4.26 -15.58
N ILE A 137 8.90 4.33 -14.28
CA ILE A 137 8.34 3.23 -13.50
C ILE A 137 6.88 3.00 -13.90
N SER A 138 6.13 4.07 -14.18
CA SER A 138 4.73 3.99 -14.61
C SER A 138 4.55 3.19 -15.91
N GLU A 139 5.42 3.38 -16.90
CA GLU A 139 5.40 2.59 -18.14
C GLU A 139 5.69 1.10 -17.88
N ALA A 140 6.68 0.81 -17.04
CA ALA A 140 7.03 -0.56 -16.68
C ALA A 140 5.91 -1.28 -15.91
N VAL A 141 5.24 -0.59 -14.98
CA VAL A 141 4.09 -1.11 -14.26
C VAL A 141 2.92 -1.35 -15.21
N ALA A 142 2.67 -0.46 -16.17
CA ALA A 142 1.61 -0.62 -17.16
C ALA A 142 1.84 -1.82 -18.10
N ALA A 143 3.11 -2.15 -18.37
CA ALA A 143 3.50 -3.34 -19.12
C ALA A 143 3.58 -4.62 -18.26
N ALA A 144 3.58 -4.48 -16.94
CA ALA A 144 3.65 -5.59 -16.00
C ALA A 144 2.25 -6.13 -15.65
N GLY A 145 2.22 -7.39 -15.22
CA GLY A 145 1.00 -8.02 -14.72
C GLY A 145 0.86 -9.47 -15.17
N GLY A 146 -0.12 -10.15 -14.57
CA GLY A 146 -0.40 -11.55 -14.82
C GLY A 146 -0.42 -12.38 -13.55
N ALA A 147 -0.44 -13.71 -13.72
CA ALA A 147 -0.53 -14.64 -12.61
C ALA A 147 0.81 -14.83 -11.87
N LYS A 148 1.94 -14.61 -12.55
CA LYS A 148 3.29 -14.81 -12.00
C LYS A 148 3.87 -13.49 -11.48
N ARG A 149 4.85 -13.60 -10.60
CA ARG A 149 5.68 -12.49 -10.11
C ARG A 149 6.37 -11.81 -11.30
N THR A 150 6.20 -10.50 -11.45
CA THR A 150 6.95 -9.68 -12.41
C THR A 150 8.00 -8.87 -11.65
N VAL A 151 9.28 -9.11 -11.92
CA VAL A 151 10.41 -8.43 -11.30
C VAL A 151 10.84 -7.26 -12.19
N ILE A 152 10.66 -6.04 -11.67
CA ILE A 152 11.06 -4.80 -12.32
C ILE A 152 12.29 -4.28 -11.59
N HIS A 153 13.42 -4.22 -12.30
CA HIS A 153 14.64 -3.58 -11.81
C HIS A 153 14.64 -2.10 -12.19
N VAL A 154 14.70 -1.23 -11.20
CA VAL A 154 14.76 0.22 -11.39
C VAL A 154 16.18 0.67 -11.08
N LYS A 155 16.91 1.12 -12.10
CA LYS A 155 18.31 1.52 -11.94
C LYS A 155 18.43 2.78 -11.07
N ALA A 156 19.64 3.09 -10.64
CA ALA A 156 19.93 4.32 -9.91
C ALA A 156 19.47 5.57 -10.70
N GLY A 157 18.85 6.51 -10.01
CA GLY A 157 18.23 7.69 -10.60
C GLY A 157 17.15 8.28 -9.72
N VAL A 158 16.76 9.52 -10.03
CA VAL A 158 15.66 10.24 -9.38
C VAL A 158 14.47 10.27 -10.33
N TYR A 159 13.45 9.49 -10.02
CA TYR A 159 12.24 9.32 -10.79
C TYR A 159 11.15 10.25 -10.26
N ASN A 160 11.03 11.44 -10.87
CA ASN A 160 10.00 12.41 -10.53
C ASN A 160 8.67 12.07 -11.22
N GLU A 161 7.93 11.13 -10.63
CA GLU A 161 6.65 10.65 -11.13
C GLU A 161 5.74 10.20 -9.98
N ASN A 162 4.42 10.34 -10.15
CA ASN A 162 3.44 9.74 -9.27
C ASN A 162 2.99 8.40 -9.83
N VAL A 163 3.33 7.30 -9.17
CA VAL A 163 3.02 5.94 -9.63
C VAL A 163 1.80 5.40 -8.90
N ASP A 164 0.88 4.79 -9.63
CA ASP A 164 -0.31 4.13 -9.08
C ASP A 164 -0.42 2.68 -9.60
N ILE A 165 -0.13 1.71 -8.72
CA ILE A 165 -0.30 0.29 -9.01
C ILE A 165 -1.72 -0.12 -8.65
N GLN A 166 -2.55 -0.20 -9.68
CA GLN A 166 -3.95 -0.57 -9.56
C GLN A 166 -4.15 -2.03 -9.11
N ARG A 167 -5.34 -2.34 -8.60
CA ARG A 167 -5.73 -3.66 -8.10
C ARG A 167 -5.53 -4.81 -9.11
N SER A 168 -5.65 -4.54 -10.40
CA SER A 168 -5.44 -5.51 -11.49
C SER A 168 -3.98 -5.94 -11.64
N ALA A 169 -3.04 -5.07 -11.27
CA ALA A 169 -1.59 -5.28 -11.40
C ALA A 169 -1.04 -5.99 -10.14
N ARG A 170 -1.21 -7.31 -10.09
CA ARG A 170 -0.84 -8.15 -8.94
C ARG A 170 0.58 -8.69 -9.07
N ASN A 171 1.18 -9.09 -7.94
CA ASN A 171 2.48 -9.75 -7.86
C ASN A 171 3.65 -8.97 -8.52
N ILE A 172 3.62 -7.64 -8.50
CA ILE A 172 4.76 -6.83 -8.94
C ILE A 172 5.82 -6.82 -7.86
N MET A 173 7.10 -6.92 -8.25
CA MET A 173 8.24 -6.69 -7.38
C MET A 173 9.15 -5.61 -7.97
N LEU A 174 9.29 -4.49 -7.27
CA LEU A 174 10.28 -3.46 -7.59
C LEU A 174 11.57 -3.73 -6.83
N ILE A 175 12.69 -3.67 -7.55
CA ILE A 175 14.03 -3.74 -6.96
C ILE A 175 14.82 -2.54 -7.45
N GLY A 176 15.24 -1.66 -6.54
CA GLY A 176 16.16 -0.57 -6.84
C GLY A 176 17.62 -0.97 -6.73
N ASP A 177 18.52 -0.03 -7.03
CA ASP A 177 19.97 -0.19 -6.87
C ASP A 177 20.46 0.15 -5.45
N GLY A 178 19.57 0.58 -4.55
CA GLY A 178 19.89 0.93 -3.16
C GLY A 178 19.04 2.08 -2.62
N ILE A 179 18.87 2.12 -1.28
CA ILE A 179 18.33 3.29 -0.58
C ILE A 179 19.16 4.53 -0.95
N GLY A 180 18.49 5.60 -1.37
CA GLY A 180 19.12 6.84 -1.83
C GLY A 180 19.74 6.79 -3.23
N ALA A 181 19.98 5.60 -3.80
CA ALA A 181 20.46 5.44 -5.17
C ALA A 181 19.31 5.44 -6.19
N THR A 182 18.23 4.73 -5.87
CA THR A 182 16.98 4.75 -6.63
C THR A 182 15.91 5.46 -5.81
N VAL A 183 15.47 6.62 -6.29
CA VAL A 183 14.53 7.49 -5.56
C VAL A 183 13.31 7.76 -6.43
N VAL A 184 12.11 7.50 -5.90
CA VAL A 184 10.84 7.93 -6.50
C VAL A 184 10.33 9.14 -5.74
N THR A 185 10.17 10.27 -6.43
CA THR A 185 9.87 11.56 -5.82
C THR A 185 8.61 12.21 -6.39
N GLY A 186 7.92 12.96 -5.53
CA GLY A 186 6.73 13.73 -5.85
C GLY A 186 6.49 14.81 -4.79
N ASN A 187 5.52 15.69 -5.00
CA ASN A 187 5.26 16.82 -4.09
C ASN A 187 3.77 17.19 -3.93
N LYS A 188 2.87 16.24 -4.26
CA LYS A 188 1.43 16.43 -4.07
C LYS A 188 1.12 16.53 -2.57
N ASN A 189 0.14 17.36 -2.23
CA ASN A 189 -0.23 17.66 -0.85
C ASN A 189 -1.71 18.06 -0.72
N ALA A 190 -2.22 18.03 0.51
CA ALA A 190 -3.62 18.25 0.84
C ALA A 190 -4.18 19.63 0.47
N GLN A 191 -3.33 20.64 0.21
CA GLN A 191 -3.81 21.96 -0.24
C GLN A 191 -4.42 21.89 -1.66
N THR A 192 -3.99 20.91 -2.46
CA THR A 192 -4.39 20.75 -3.87
C THR A 192 -5.28 19.56 -4.15
N THR A 193 -5.17 18.49 -3.36
CA THR A 193 -5.89 17.22 -3.56
C THR A 193 -6.27 16.61 -2.21
N THR A 194 -7.04 15.52 -2.19
CA THR A 194 -7.32 14.76 -0.96
C THR A 194 -6.06 14.09 -0.44
N THR A 195 -5.97 13.85 0.87
CA THR A 195 -4.81 13.16 1.49
C THR A 195 -4.52 11.82 0.79
N PHE A 196 -5.58 11.06 0.47
CA PHE A 196 -5.51 9.79 -0.27
C PHE A 196 -4.75 9.87 -1.62
N ARG A 197 -4.88 11.01 -2.32
CA ARG A 197 -4.28 11.26 -3.65
C ARG A 197 -2.94 11.98 -3.60
N THR A 198 -2.43 12.31 -2.41
CA THR A 198 -1.12 12.96 -2.26
C THR A 198 0.05 12.00 -2.46
N ALA A 199 -0.19 10.68 -2.41
CA ALA A 199 0.84 9.65 -2.51
C ALA A 199 1.74 9.84 -3.74
N THR A 200 3.06 9.93 -3.51
CA THR A 200 4.06 9.78 -4.59
C THR A 200 3.95 8.38 -5.20
N PHE A 201 3.86 7.36 -4.35
CA PHE A 201 3.71 5.98 -4.79
C PHE A 201 2.50 5.32 -4.12
N ALA A 202 1.50 4.93 -4.90
CA ALA A 202 0.31 4.24 -4.42
C ALA A 202 0.30 2.79 -4.92
N VAL A 203 -0.02 1.85 -4.03
CA VAL A 203 -0.12 0.44 -4.37
C VAL A 203 -1.36 -0.22 -3.79
N VAL A 204 -2.16 -0.83 -4.66
CA VAL A 204 -3.38 -1.59 -4.32
C VAL A 204 -3.32 -3.03 -4.82
N GLY A 205 -2.52 -3.32 -5.86
CA GLY A 205 -2.34 -4.67 -6.40
C GLY A 205 -1.71 -5.63 -5.39
N ASP A 206 -2.45 -6.69 -5.01
CA ASP A 206 -2.03 -7.68 -4.01
C ASP A 206 -0.66 -8.31 -4.32
N GLY A 207 0.07 -8.63 -3.25
CA GLY A 207 1.36 -9.32 -3.30
C GLY A 207 2.52 -8.44 -3.71
N PHE A 208 2.37 -7.11 -3.69
CA PHE A 208 3.44 -6.19 -4.06
C PHE A 208 4.69 -6.34 -3.19
N ILE A 209 5.87 -6.26 -3.81
CA ILE A 209 7.15 -6.24 -3.09
C ILE A 209 7.98 -5.05 -3.56
N ALA A 210 8.61 -4.34 -2.63
CA ALA A 210 9.64 -3.36 -2.94
C ALA A 210 10.93 -3.68 -2.18
N ARG A 211 12.07 -3.45 -2.82
CA ARG A 211 13.39 -3.63 -2.22
C ARG A 211 14.39 -2.58 -2.68
N ASP A 212 15.26 -2.12 -1.78
CA ASP A 212 16.42 -1.29 -2.10
C ASP A 212 16.04 0.02 -2.83
N ILE A 213 15.00 0.70 -2.36
CA ILE A 213 14.42 1.88 -3.02
C ILE A 213 13.93 2.92 -2.01
N THR A 214 14.05 4.21 -2.35
CA THR A 214 13.49 5.33 -1.59
C THR A 214 12.20 5.82 -2.23
N PHE A 215 11.15 6.01 -1.42
CA PHE A 215 9.93 6.71 -1.78
C PHE A 215 9.87 8.02 -1.00
N GLU A 216 9.77 9.16 -1.69
CA GLU A 216 9.78 10.47 -1.04
C GLU A 216 8.63 11.38 -1.47
N ASN A 217 8.20 12.25 -0.56
CA ASN A 217 7.35 13.39 -0.86
C ASN A 217 8.00 14.69 -0.36
N THR A 218 8.34 15.57 -1.30
CA THR A 218 9.12 16.79 -1.08
C THR A 218 8.26 18.05 -0.87
N ALA A 219 6.95 17.90 -0.62
CA ALA A 219 6.05 19.05 -0.42
C ALA A 219 6.48 19.98 0.72
N GLY A 220 7.08 19.44 1.79
CA GLY A 220 7.55 20.20 2.95
C GLY A 220 6.50 20.34 4.07
N PRO A 221 6.93 20.72 5.29
CA PRO A 221 6.07 20.71 6.47
C PRO A 221 4.96 21.77 6.43
N GLN A 222 5.16 22.85 5.67
CA GLN A 222 4.18 23.93 5.49
C GLN A 222 3.00 23.55 4.58
N LYS A 223 3.05 22.35 3.97
CA LYS A 223 2.03 21.85 3.05
C LYS A 223 1.08 20.85 3.68
N HIS A 224 1.23 20.59 4.97
CA HIS A 224 0.44 19.61 5.73
C HIS A 224 0.56 18.21 5.11
N GLN A 225 -0.53 17.45 5.03
CA GLN A 225 -0.52 16.05 4.62
C GLN A 225 0.07 15.87 3.21
N ALA A 226 1.11 15.04 3.11
CA ALA A 226 1.84 14.78 1.88
C ALA A 226 2.48 13.38 1.92
N VAL A 227 1.77 12.41 1.36
CA VAL A 227 2.14 10.99 1.46
C VAL A 227 3.28 10.65 0.49
N ALA A 228 4.32 9.97 0.99
CA ALA A 228 5.39 9.40 0.17
C ALA A 228 4.96 8.05 -0.42
N LEU A 229 4.46 7.15 0.43
CA LEU A 229 3.93 5.86 -0.03
C LEU A 229 2.59 5.54 0.64
N ARG A 230 1.61 5.12 -0.17
CA ARG A 230 0.33 4.55 0.28
C ARG A 230 0.22 3.09 -0.12
N SER A 231 0.12 2.18 0.85
CA SER A 231 -0.07 0.75 0.59
C SER A 231 -1.44 0.28 1.06
N GLY A 232 -2.26 -0.18 0.12
CA GLY A 232 -3.48 -0.97 0.34
C GLY A 232 -3.39 -2.37 -0.28
N SER A 233 -2.17 -2.85 -0.56
CA SER A 233 -1.93 -4.18 -1.12
C SER A 233 -1.90 -5.23 -0.02
N ASP A 234 -2.74 -6.26 -0.15
CA ASP A 234 -2.68 -7.42 0.72
C ASP A 234 -1.39 -8.21 0.50
N PHE A 235 -0.79 -8.71 1.57
CA PHE A 235 0.50 -9.41 1.55
C PHE A 235 1.63 -8.60 0.88
N SER A 236 1.69 -7.29 1.12
CA SER A 236 2.79 -6.46 0.63
C SER A 236 4.04 -6.58 1.51
N VAL A 237 5.22 -6.54 0.88
CA VAL A 237 6.52 -6.52 1.57
C VAL A 237 7.34 -5.33 1.13
N PHE A 238 7.94 -4.64 2.09
CA PHE A 238 8.96 -3.61 1.86
C PHE A 238 10.22 -4.05 2.60
N TYR A 239 11.34 -4.16 1.89
CA TYR A 239 12.59 -4.67 2.43
C TYR A 239 13.76 -3.76 2.07
N ARG A 240 14.45 -3.17 3.06
CA ARG A 240 15.49 -2.15 2.78
C ARG A 240 14.96 -1.02 1.90
N CYS A 241 13.84 -0.45 2.31
CA CYS A 241 13.27 0.73 1.67
C CYS A 241 13.37 1.94 2.60
N SER A 242 13.48 3.14 2.03
CA SER A 242 13.34 4.39 2.77
C SER A 242 12.03 5.08 2.39
N PHE A 243 11.36 5.65 3.38
CA PHE A 243 10.13 6.43 3.23
C PHE A 243 10.35 7.81 3.82
N GLU A 244 10.33 8.84 2.97
CA GLU A 244 10.82 10.17 3.32
C GLU A 244 9.76 11.24 3.09
N GLY A 245 9.47 12.02 4.12
CA GLY A 245 8.44 13.05 4.05
C GLY A 245 8.36 13.86 5.34
N TYR A 246 7.23 14.55 5.52
CA TYR A 246 6.96 15.36 6.72
C TYR A 246 5.70 14.87 7.43
N GLN A 247 4.54 15.44 7.12
CA GLN A 247 3.28 14.99 7.68
C GLN A 247 2.71 13.88 6.78
N ASP A 248 2.22 12.80 7.39
CA ASP A 248 1.58 11.65 6.72
C ASP A 248 2.51 10.89 5.75
N THR A 249 3.81 10.72 6.07
CA THR A 249 4.80 10.10 5.16
C THR A 249 4.38 8.71 4.64
N LEU A 250 4.09 7.77 5.53
CA LEU A 250 3.77 6.39 5.18
C LEU A 250 2.31 6.08 5.53
N TYR A 251 1.47 6.02 4.49
CA TYR A 251 0.08 5.65 4.62
C TYR A 251 -0.08 4.14 4.50
N VAL A 252 -0.01 3.45 5.64
CA VAL A 252 -0.30 2.02 5.76
C VAL A 252 -1.81 1.78 5.72
N TYR A 253 -2.39 2.01 4.54
CA TYR A 253 -3.81 2.23 4.31
C TYR A 253 -4.73 1.10 4.82
N SER A 254 -4.52 -0.14 4.38
CA SER A 254 -5.34 -1.29 4.78
C SER A 254 -4.67 -2.62 4.43
N GLN A 255 -5.31 -3.75 4.76
CA GLN A 255 -4.86 -5.12 4.47
C GLN A 255 -3.68 -5.59 5.35
N ARG A 256 -2.81 -6.48 4.86
CA ARG A 256 -1.69 -7.06 5.61
C ARG A 256 -0.37 -6.69 4.97
N GLN A 257 0.55 -6.14 5.76
CA GLN A 257 1.77 -5.53 5.27
C GLN A 257 2.96 -5.88 6.16
N PHE A 258 4.14 -6.04 5.56
CA PHE A 258 5.37 -6.35 6.27
C PHE A 258 6.50 -5.42 5.83
N TYR A 259 7.10 -4.74 6.79
CA TYR A 259 8.19 -3.79 6.59
C TYR A 259 9.42 -4.32 7.32
N ARG A 260 10.53 -4.48 6.60
CA ARG A 260 11.75 -5.02 7.19
C ARG A 260 13.01 -4.25 6.78
N ASP A 261 13.86 -3.95 7.77
CA ASP A 261 15.11 -3.22 7.58
C ASP A 261 14.86 -1.89 6.84
N CYS A 262 13.76 -1.21 7.14
CA CYS A 262 13.33 0.02 6.46
C CYS A 262 13.56 1.26 7.32
N ASP A 263 13.88 2.37 6.66
CA ASP A 263 13.98 3.68 7.29
C ASP A 263 12.71 4.50 7.01
N ILE A 264 12.14 5.14 8.04
CA ILE A 264 10.91 5.93 7.91
C ILE A 264 11.11 7.28 8.59
N TYR A 265 10.98 8.35 7.81
CA TYR A 265 11.22 9.73 8.26
C TYR A 265 9.94 10.57 8.15
N GLY A 266 9.66 11.36 9.18
CA GLY A 266 8.55 12.31 9.15
C GLY A 266 8.39 13.08 10.45
N THR A 267 7.24 13.72 10.59
CA THR A 267 6.91 14.64 11.68
C THR A 267 5.59 14.27 12.35
N VAL A 268 4.45 14.74 11.82
CA VAL A 268 3.10 14.47 12.35
C VAL A 268 2.53 13.25 11.63
N ASP A 269 1.99 12.29 12.39
CA ASP A 269 1.28 11.11 11.90
C ASP A 269 2.00 10.38 10.75
N PHE A 270 3.34 10.35 10.80
CA PHE A 270 4.16 9.93 9.68
C PHE A 270 4.06 8.42 9.35
N ILE A 271 3.44 7.63 10.23
CA ILE A 271 2.92 6.28 9.94
C ILE A 271 1.47 6.24 10.41
N PHE A 272 0.53 6.03 9.49
CA PHE A 272 -0.91 6.07 9.78
C PHE A 272 -1.72 5.15 8.85
N GLY A 273 -2.94 4.78 9.27
CA GLY A 273 -3.89 3.97 8.50
C GLY A 273 -4.51 2.80 9.29
N ASP A 274 -5.34 2.00 8.61
CA ASP A 274 -6.18 0.94 9.21
C ASP A 274 -5.74 -0.48 8.80
N THR A 275 -4.43 -0.70 8.75
CA THR A 275 -3.83 -1.97 8.30
C THR A 275 -3.45 -2.90 9.46
N VAL A 276 -3.12 -4.15 9.11
CA VAL A 276 -2.29 -5.04 9.94
C VAL A 276 -0.86 -4.97 9.41
N ALA A 277 -0.03 -4.12 10.01
CA ALA A 277 1.38 -3.97 9.65
C ALA A 277 2.31 -4.49 10.75
N VAL A 278 3.42 -5.09 10.32
CA VAL A 278 4.55 -5.43 11.19
C VAL A 278 5.79 -4.74 10.66
N PHE A 279 6.48 -4.00 11.53
CA PHE A 279 7.77 -3.36 11.28
C PHE A 279 8.84 -4.12 12.06
N GLN A 280 9.89 -4.59 11.39
CA GLN A 280 10.91 -5.46 11.99
C GLN A 280 12.31 -5.14 11.46
N ASN A 281 13.33 -5.25 12.32
CA ASN A 281 14.74 -5.23 11.95
C ASN A 281 15.36 -6.61 12.29
#